data_AF-A0A3M1DWG6-F1
#
_entry.id   AF-A0A3M1DWG6-F1
#
_cell.length_a   1.000
_cell.length_b   1.000
_cell.length_c   1.000
_cell.angle_alpha   90.00
_cell.angle_beta   90.00
_cell.angle_gamma   90.00
#
_symmetry.space_group_name_H-M   'P 1'
#
loop_
_entity.id
_entity.type
_entity.pdbx_description
1 polymer ?
#
loop_
_entity_poly.entity_id
_entity_poly.type
_entity_poly.pdbx_seq_one_letter_code
_entity_poly.pdbx_strand_id
1 'polypeptide(L)' 'MPFLLEYLAAQPDVVAAYLFGSVAEGRARLQSDVDIAVHSGRAAGRC' A
#
# COMPACT_ATOMS: atom_id res chain seq x y z
N MET A 1 -3.02 -10.88 5.46
CA MET A 1 -3.17 -9.47 5.89
C MET A 1 -4.56 -8.95 5.50
N PRO A 2 -5.66 -9.52 6.01
CA PRO A 2 -7.02 -9.13 5.59
C PRO A 2 -7.36 -7.69 5.99
N PHE A 3 -6.96 -7.29 7.20
CA PHE A 3 -7.19 -5.94 7.72
C PHE A 3 -6.65 -4.81 6.82
N LEU A 4 -5.44 -4.96 6.25
CA LEU A 4 -4.86 -3.93 5.39
C LEU A 4 -5.64 -3.80 4.07
N LEU A 5 -6.11 -4.91 3.51
CA LEU A 5 -6.93 -4.91 2.30
C LEU A 5 -8.29 -4.25 2.56
N GLU A 6 -8.96 -4.60 3.67
CA GLU A 6 -10.22 -3.98 4.08
C GLU A 6 -10.05 -2.48 4.31
N TYR A 7 -8.99 -2.08 4.99
CA TYR A 7 -8.69 -0.67 5.21
C TYR A 7 -8.48 0.08 3.89
N LEU A 8 -7.63 -0.41 2.99
CA LEU A 8 -7.36 0.24 1.71
C LEU A 8 -8.61 0.29 0.82
N ALA A 9 -9.41 -0.77 0.80
CA ALA A 9 -10.67 -0.83 0.05
C ALA A 9 -11.75 0.14 0.60
N ALA A 10 -11.70 0.47 1.89
CA ALA A 10 -12.60 1.43 2.50
C ALA A 10 -12.22 2.89 2.22
N GLN A 11 -11.02 3.16 1.67
CA GLN A 11 -10.58 4.54 1.39
C GLN A 11 -11.15 5.01 0.04
N PRO A 12 -12.04 6.01 0.01
CA PRO A 12 -12.79 6.37 -1.19
C PRO A 12 -11.94 7.00 -2.29
N ASP A 13 -10.76 7.50 -1.97
CA ASP A 13 -9.83 8.10 -2.92
C ASP A 13 -8.68 7.18 -3.34
N VAL A 14 -8.57 5.97 -2.79
CA VAL A 14 -7.60 4.96 -3.22
C VAL A 14 -8.16 4.22 -4.42
N VAL A 15 -7.49 4.34 -5.56
CA VAL A 15 -7.88 3.67 -6.82
C VAL A 15 -7.14 2.34 -6.96
N ALA A 16 -5.88 2.31 -6.55
CA ALA A 16 -5.07 1.10 -6.52
C ALA A 16 -4.01 1.15 -5.42
N ALA A 17 -3.60 -0.01 -4.94
CA ALA A 17 -2.47 -0.17 -4.02
C ALA A 17 -1.61 -1.35 -4.46
N TYR A 18 -0.29 -1.18 -4.41
CA TYR A 18 0.70 -2.17 -4.81
C TYR A 18 1.61 -2.50 -3.63
N LEU A 19 1.72 -3.79 -3.32
CA LEU A 19 2.75 -4.30 -2.41
C LEU A 19 4.08 -4.39 -3.18
N PHE A 20 5.12 -3.80 -2.63
CA PHE A 20 6.47 -3.89 -3.19
C PHE A 20 7.50 -4.17 -2.08
N GLY A 21 8.78 -4.09 -2.43
CA GLY A 21 9.86 -4.25 -1.47
C GLY A 21 10.01 -5.68 -0.95
N SER A 22 10.64 -5.79 0.23
CA SER A 22 11.16 -7.06 0.74
C SER A 22 10.09 -8.14 0.94
N VAL A 23 8.85 -7.74 1.27
CA VAL A 23 7.72 -8.65 1.42
C VAL A 23 7.29 -9.21 0.06
N ALA A 24 7.16 -8.37 -0.97
CA ALA A 24 6.79 -8.81 -2.32
C ALA A 24 7.84 -9.74 -2.94
N GLU A 25 9.11 -9.54 -2.59
CA GLU A 25 10.23 -10.30 -3.13
C GLU A 25 10.57 -11.57 -2.32
N GLY A 26 9.86 -11.84 -1.23
CA GLY A 26 10.13 -12.97 -0.34
C GLY A 26 11.44 -12.88 0.43
N ARG A 27 11.97 -11.66 0.63
CA ARG A 27 13.23 -11.39 1.36
C ARG A 27 13.01 -10.68 2.71
N ALA A 28 11.77 -10.56 3.15
CA ALA A 28 11.42 -9.93 4.42
C ALA A 28 12.03 -10.69 5.62
N ARG A 29 12.49 -9.94 6.61
CA ARG A 29 12.96 -10.41 7.91
C ARG A 29 11.93 -10.05 8.98
N LEU A 30 12.09 -10.57 10.20
CA LEU A 30 11.15 -10.30 11.30
C LEU A 30 10.92 -8.80 11.59
N GLN A 31 11.94 -7.98 11.34
CA GLN A 31 11.94 -6.53 11.58
C GLN A 31 11.70 -5.72 10.30
N SER A 32 11.40 -6.38 9.18
CA SER A 32 11.10 -5.69 7.92
C SER A 32 9.78 -4.94 8.04
N ASP A 33 9.74 -3.79 7.41
CA ASP A 33 8.54 -3.01 7.13
C ASP A 33 7.72 -3.62 5.98
N VAL A 34 6.59 -2.97 5.69
CA VAL A 34 5.69 -3.32 4.59
C VAL A 34 5.54 -2.09 3.70
N ASP A 35 6.06 -2.19 2.49
CA ASP A 35 6.03 -1.12 1.50
C ASP A 35 4.76 -1.18 0.63
N ILE A 36 3.92 -0.15 0.70
CA ILE A 36 2.69 -0.03 -0.12
C ILE A 36 2.73 1.26 -0.92
N ALA A 37 2.64 1.15 -2.24
CA ALA A 37 2.47 2.30 -3.13
C ALA A 37 0.98 2.51 -3.38
N VAL A 38 0.47 3.71 -3.09
CA VAL A 38 -0.95 4.04 -3.24
C VAL A 38 -1.12 4.97 -4.44
N HIS A 39 -1.97 4.57 -5.37
CA HIS A 39 -2.44 5.44 -6.44
C HIS A 39 -3.80 6.00 -6.04
N SER A 40 -3.87 7.32 -5.82
CA SER A 40 -5.10 8.00 -5.46
C SER A 40 -5.73 8.71 -6.65
N GLY A 41 -7.07 8.70 -6.69
CA GLY A 41 -7.87 9.38 -7.71
C GLY A 41 -7.99 10.89 -7.48
N ARG A 42 -7.51 11.39 -6.34
CA ARG A 42 -7.37 12.83 -6.09
C ARG A 42 -6.13 13.34 -6.83
N ALA A 43 -6.31 14.40 -7.62
CA ALA A 43 -5.19 15.19 -8.08
C ALA A 43 -4.39 15.65 -6.86
N ALA A 44 -3.16 15.17 -6.72
CA ALA A 44 -2.25 15.65 -5.69
C ALA A 44 -2.09 17.16 -5.89
N GLY A 45 -2.55 17.95 -4.91
CA GLY A 45 -2.14 19.34 -4.82
C GLY A 45 -0.62 19.35 -4.76
N ARG A 46 0.03 20.00 -5.73
CA ARG A 46 1.48 20.11 -5.81
C ARG A 46 2.00 20.67 -4.48
N CYS A 47 2.89 19.94 -3.80
CA CYS A 47 3.74 20.49 -2.75
C CYS A 47 4.85 21.34 -3.37
#